data_AF-A0NQC9-F1
#
_entry.id   AF-A0NQC9-F1
#
_cell.length_a   1.000
_cell.length_b   1.000
_cell.length_c   1.000
_cell.angle_alpha   90.00
_cell.angle_beta   90.00
_cell.angle_gamma   90.00
#
_symmetry.space_group_name_H-M   'P 1'
#
loop_
_entity.id
_entity.type
_entity.pdbx_description
1 polymer ?
#
loop_
_entity_poly.entity_id
_entity_poly.type
_entity_poly.pdbx_seq_one_letter_code
_entity_poly.pdbx_strand_id
1 'polypeptide(L)'
;MARFPYYQRNVKDLGRLIARAATDEHFRRELERDPAGVISKIGLPKETVALLRFKIVDQKSTPNAVALPFRLNDKKLESSNEEYLKRLSATFSLN
;
A
#
# COMPACT_ATOMS: atom_id res chain seq x y z
N MET A 1 12.31 -14.77 9.77
CA MET A 1 11.88 -13.53 9.08
C MET A 1 12.69 -13.39 7.82
N ALA A 2 12.07 -13.57 6.64
CA ALA A 2 12.75 -13.26 5.39
C ALA A 2 13.00 -11.75 5.35
N ARG A 3 14.27 -11.33 5.38
CA ARG A 3 14.62 -9.94 5.12
C ARG A 3 14.30 -9.70 3.65
N PHE A 4 13.27 -8.91 3.36
CA PHE A 4 13.02 -8.45 2.00
C PHE A 4 14.31 -7.79 1.49
N PRO A 5 14.86 -8.21 0.34
CA PRO A 5 16.08 -7.63 -0.17
C PRO A 5 15.87 -6.13 -0.41
N TYR A 6 16.65 -5.32 0.30
CA TYR A 6 16.58 -3.87 0.20
C TYR A 6 17.35 -3.41 -1.05
N TYR A 7 16.61 -3.19 -2.13
CA TYR A 7 17.18 -2.72 -3.39
C TYR A 7 17.26 -1.19 -3.40
N GLN A 8 18.31 -0.62 -2.76
CA GLN A 8 18.54 0.83 -2.72
C GLN A 8 18.44 1.50 -4.11
N ARG A 9 18.90 0.80 -5.17
CA ARG A 9 18.86 1.32 -6.54
C ARG A 9 17.44 1.60 -7.02
N ASN A 10 16.45 0.80 -6.60
CA ASN A 10 15.07 0.88 -7.08
C ASN A 10 14.21 1.87 -6.27
N VAL A 11 14.68 2.36 -5.11
CA VAL A 11 13.94 3.34 -4.28
C VAL A 11 13.68 4.64 -5.06
N LYS A 12 14.68 5.10 -5.82
CA LYS A 12 14.56 6.33 -6.63
C LYS A 12 13.51 6.19 -7.73
N ASP A 13 13.45 5.03 -8.37
CA ASP A 13 12.51 4.78 -9.47
C ASP A 13 11.09 4.53 -8.97
N LEU A 14 10.94 3.90 -7.80
CA LEU A 14 9.67 3.86 -7.06
C LEU A 14 9.18 5.27 -6.71
N GLY A 15 10.05 6.15 -6.21
CA GLY A 15 9.72 7.54 -5.94
C GLY A 15 9.24 8.30 -7.18
N ARG A 16 9.93 8.10 -8.32
CA ARG A 16 9.51 8.68 -9.61
C ARG A 16 8.17 8.14 -10.08
N LEU A 17 7.90 6.85 -9.90
CA LEU A 17 6.63 6.23 -10.25
C LEU A 17 5.47 6.87 -9.47
N ILE A 18 5.64 7.06 -8.16
CA ILE A 18 4.64 7.70 -7.30
C ILE A 18 4.44 9.16 -7.71
N ALA A 19 5.53 9.90 -7.94
CA ALA A 19 5.45 11.29 -8.37
C ALA A 19 4.73 11.43 -9.73
N ARG A 20 4.97 10.51 -10.67
CA ARG A 20 4.27 10.47 -11.95
C ARG A 20 2.79 10.16 -11.77
N ALA A 21 2.43 9.20 -10.93
CA ALA A 21 1.02 8.88 -10.64
C ALA A 21 0.27 10.07 -10.01
N ALA A 22 0.97 10.97 -9.31
CA ALA A 22 0.36 12.18 -8.75
C ALA A 22 0.03 13.26 -9.81
N THR A 23 0.76 13.30 -10.93
CA THR A 23 0.62 14.34 -11.96
C THR A 23 -0.02 13.86 -13.26
N ASP A 24 0.05 12.56 -13.58
CA ASP A 24 -0.47 11.94 -14.79
C ASP A 24 -1.66 11.02 -14.44
N GLU A 25 -2.87 11.50 -14.70
CA GLU A 25 -4.10 10.81 -14.34
C GLU A 25 -4.33 9.53 -15.18
N HIS A 26 -3.84 9.49 -16.42
CA HIS A 26 -3.91 8.29 -17.25
C HIS A 26 -2.99 7.20 -16.69
N PHE A 27 -1.75 7.58 -16.36
CA PHE A 27 -0.79 6.67 -15.73
C PHE A 27 -1.28 6.17 -14.36
N ARG A 28 -1.92 7.04 -13.56
CA ARG A 28 -2.52 6.64 -12.28
C ARG A 28 -3.57 5.55 -12.47
N ARG A 29 -4.48 5.69 -13.44
CA ARG A 29 -5.50 4.66 -13.74
C ARG A 29 -4.88 3.35 -14.22
N GLU A 30 -3.81 3.41 -15.01
CA GLU A 30 -3.04 2.22 -15.41
C GLU A 30 -2.42 1.53 -14.18
N LEU A 31 -1.82 2.31 -13.29
CA LEU A 31 -1.19 1.82 -12.06
C LEU A 31 -2.20 1.22 -11.07
N GLU A 32 -3.41 1.78 -10.97
CA GLU A 32 -4.49 1.21 -10.16
C GLU A 32 -5.01 -0.12 -10.74
N ARG A 33 -5.10 -0.23 -12.07
CA ARG A 33 -5.62 -1.40 -12.77
C ARG A 33 -4.64 -2.57 -12.80
N ASP A 34 -3.37 -2.30 -13.10
CA ASP A 34 -2.31 -3.31 -13.19
C ASP A 34 -1.01 -2.82 -12.51
N PRO A 35 -1.00 -2.75 -11.17
CA PRO A 35 0.17 -2.29 -10.43
C PRO A 35 1.38 -3.19 -10.66
N ALA A 36 1.19 -4.50 -10.78
CA ALA A 36 2.27 -5.45 -11.00
C ALA A 36 2.95 -5.22 -12.37
N GLY A 37 2.16 -5.04 -13.43
CA GLY A 37 2.66 -4.74 -14.77
C GLY A 37 3.43 -3.42 -14.80
N VAL A 38 2.90 -2.35 -14.19
CA VAL A 38 3.59 -1.05 -14.16
C VAL A 38 4.87 -1.09 -13.32
N ILE A 39 4.84 -1.75 -12.16
CA ILE A 39 6.00 -1.89 -11.27
C ILE A 39 7.08 -2.78 -11.91
N SER A 40 6.71 -3.81 -12.68
CA SER A 40 7.69 -4.65 -13.39
C SER A 40 8.54 -3.86 -14.40
N LYS A 41 8.00 -2.76 -14.96
CA LYS A 41 8.71 -1.89 -15.91
C LYS A 41 9.82 -1.06 -15.26
N ILE A 42 9.84 -0.91 -13.93
CA ILE A 42 10.87 -0.12 -13.21
C ILE A 42 12.11 -0.94 -12.82
N GLY A 43 12.24 -2.17 -13.34
CA GLY A 43 13.42 -3.01 -13.13
C GLY A 43 13.48 -3.69 -11.77
N LEU A 44 12.33 -3.86 -11.09
CA LEU A 44 12.24 -4.75 -9.94
C LEU A 44 12.24 -6.22 -10.42
N PRO A 45 12.96 -7.13 -9.75
CA PRO A 45 12.97 -8.55 -10.12
C PRO A 45 11.54 -9.12 -10.14
N LYS A 46 11.25 -9.97 -11.12
CA LYS A 46 9.92 -10.57 -11.30
C LYS A 46 9.49 -11.38 -10.08
N GLU A 47 10.45 -12.04 -9.43
CA GLU A 47 10.22 -12.80 -8.20
C GLU A 47 9.78 -11.89 -7.06
N THR A 48 10.35 -10.68 -6.96
CA THR A 48 9.99 -9.69 -5.94
C THR A 48 8.60 -9.11 -6.19
N VAL A 49 8.25 -8.81 -7.43
CA VAL A 49 6.91 -8.32 -7.79
C VAL A 49 5.85 -9.39 -7.52
N ALA A 50 6.15 -10.67 -7.78
CA ALA A 50 5.23 -11.78 -7.53
C ALA A 50 4.92 -12.02 -6.04
N LEU A 51 5.82 -11.62 -5.14
CA LEU A 51 5.62 -11.74 -3.69
C LEU A 51 4.77 -10.63 -3.09
N LEU A 52 4.42 -9.61 -3.87
CA LEU A 52 3.73 -8.41 -3.41
C LEU A 52 2.33 -8.33 -4.00
N ARG A 53 1.31 -8.29 -3.12
CA ARG A 53 -0.04 -7.89 -3.52
C ARG A 53 -0.15 -6.38 -3.35
N PHE A 54 -0.23 -5.67 -4.45
CA PHE A 54 -0.38 -4.22 -4.45
C PHE A 54 -1.85 -3.84 -4.54
N LYS A 55 -2.28 -2.90 -3.71
CA LYS A 55 -3.51 -2.14 -3.88
C LYS A 55 -3.14 -0.67 -3.79
N ILE A 56 -3.37 0.06 -4.87
CA ILE A 56 -3.17 1.50 -4.91
C ILE A 56 -4.45 2.14 -4.37
N VAL A 57 -4.31 3.02 -3.38
CA VAL A 57 -5.43 3.71 -2.76
C VAL A 57 -5.14 5.21 -2.85
N ASP A 58 -6.04 5.94 -3.47
CA ASP A 58 -5.98 7.39 -3.58
C ASP A 58 -7.02 8.01 -2.62
N GLN A 59 -6.64 9.09 -1.94
CA GLN A 59 -7.54 9.84 -1.07
C GLN A 59 -8.70 10.50 -1.83
N LYS A 60 -8.52 10.81 -3.13
CA LYS A 60 -9.61 11.34 -3.98
C LYS A 60 -10.75 10.35 -4.13
N SER A 61 -10.46 9.05 -4.21
CA SER A 61 -11.46 7.99 -4.40
C SER A 61 -11.87 7.32 -3.08
N THR A 62 -10.94 7.25 -2.13
CA THR A 62 -11.16 6.64 -0.81
C THR A 62 -10.74 7.62 0.29
N PRO A 63 -11.59 8.64 0.58
CA PRO A 63 -11.29 9.58 1.64
C PRO A 63 -11.14 8.83 2.97
N ASN A 64 -10.13 9.22 3.76
CA ASN A 64 -9.78 8.64 5.06
C ASN A 64 -9.27 7.19 5.04
N ALA A 65 -8.84 6.67 3.88
CA ALA A 65 -8.17 5.37 3.85
C ALA A 65 -6.88 5.37 4.68
N VAL A 66 -6.72 4.34 5.52
CA VAL A 66 -5.51 4.11 6.33
C VAL A 66 -4.94 2.74 6.03
N ALA A 67 -3.63 2.66 5.80
CA ALA A 67 -2.92 1.40 5.66
C ALA A 67 -2.46 0.91 7.05
N LEU A 68 -2.99 -0.22 7.51
CA LEU A 68 -2.58 -0.83 8.77
C LEU A 68 -1.36 -1.74 8.54
N PRO A 69 -0.31 -1.66 9.38
CA PRO A 69 0.88 -2.50 9.27
C PRO A 69 0.66 -3.94 9.76
N PHE A 70 -0.56 -4.29 10.13
CA PHE A 70 -0.96 -5.59 10.64
C PHE A 70 -2.40 -5.92 10.20
N ARG A 71 -2.76 -7.21 10.30
CA ARG A 71 -4.14 -7.66 10.09
C ARG A 71 -4.99 -7.36 11.31
N LEU A 72 -6.26 -7.05 11.08
CA LEU A 72 -7.24 -6.93 12.15
C LEU A 72 -7.44 -8.27 12.85
N ASN A 73 -7.81 -8.22 14.13
CA ASN A 73 -8.12 -9.41 14.91
C ASN A 73 -9.63 -9.60 14.97
N ASP A 74 -10.14 -10.49 14.13
CA ASP A 74 -11.57 -10.71 13.93
C ASP A 74 -12.29 -11.07 15.25
N LYS A 75 -11.69 -11.93 16.08
CA LYS A 75 -12.27 -12.32 17.38
C LYS A 75 -12.46 -11.13 18.31
N LYS A 76 -11.49 -10.20 18.35
CA LYS A 76 -11.56 -9.00 19.20
C LYS A 76 -12.52 -7.95 18.66
N LEU A 77 -12.72 -7.91 17.34
CA LEU A 77 -13.73 -7.09 16.70
C LEU A 77 -15.13 -7.62 17.03
N GLU A 78 -15.36 -8.92 16.83
CA GLU A 78 -16.64 -9.59 17.13
C GLU A 78 -17.01 -9.46 18.61
N SER A 79 -16.03 -9.58 19.51
CA SER A 79 -16.25 -9.43 20.95
C SER A 79 -16.34 -7.97 21.42
N SER A 80 -16.32 -6.99 20.51
CA SER A 80 -16.32 -5.55 20.83
C SER A 80 -15.31 -5.17 21.92
N ASN A 81 -14.09 -5.70 21.85
CA ASN A 81 -13.10 -5.48 22.89
C ASN A 81 -12.72 -3.98 22.96
N GLU A 82 -13.14 -3.30 24.02
CA GLU A 82 -13.03 -1.84 24.15
C GLU A 82 -11.60 -1.31 24.01
N GLU A 83 -10.64 -1.97 24.67
CA GLU A 83 -9.23 -1.56 24.62
C GLU A 83 -8.68 -1.65 23.19
N TYR A 84 -9.01 -2.74 22.50
CA TYR A 84 -8.60 -2.95 21.10
C TYR A 84 -9.24 -1.92 20.17
N LEU A 85 -10.55 -1.67 20.31
CA LEU A 85 -11.28 -0.70 19.51
C LEU A 85 -10.78 0.73 19.74
N LYS A 86 -10.46 1.10 20.99
CA LYS A 86 -9.91 2.42 21.32
C LYS A 86 -8.51 2.66 20.72
N ARG A 87 -7.68 1.61 20.69
CA ARG A 87 -6.37 1.69 20.01
C ARG A 87 -6.52 1.76 18.50
N LEU A 88 -7.47 1.02 17.95
CA LEU A 88 -7.77 1.01 16.53
C LEU A 88 -8.34 2.37 16.08
N SER A 89 -9.25 2.97 16.86
CA SER A 89 -9.83 4.29 16.57
C SER A 89 -8.77 5.38 16.55
N ALA A 90 -7.81 5.36 17.48
CA ALA A 90 -6.69 6.31 17.48
C ALA A 90 -5.87 6.27 16.17
N THR A 91 -5.81 5.11 15.51
CA THR A 91 -5.12 4.97 14.21
C THR A 91 -5.93 5.58 13.06
N PHE A 92 -7.26 5.54 13.14
CA PHE A 92 -8.15 6.14 12.14
C PHE A 92 -8.39 7.65 12.35
N SER A 93 -8.27 8.14 13.59
CA SER A 93 -8.46 9.56 13.93
C SER A 93 -7.31 10.49 13.54
N LEU A 94 -6.22 9.96 12.96
CA LEU A 94 -5.05 10.73 12.50
C LEU A 94 -5.21 11.27 11.06
N ASN A 95 -6.36 11.05 10.42
CA ASN A 95 -6.73 11.61 9.11
C ASN A 95 -7.76 12.74 9.27
#